data_AF-A0A5R8VFN4-F1
#
_entry.id   AF-A0A5R8VFN4-F1
#
_cell.length_a   1.000
_cell.length_b   1.000
_cell.length_c   1.000
_cell.angle_alpha   90.00
_cell.angle_beta   90.00
_cell.angle_gamma   90.00
#
_symmetry.space_group_name_H-M   'P 1'
#
loop_
_entity.id
_entity.type
_entity.pdbx_description
1 polymer ?
#
loop_
_entity_poly.entity_id
_entity_poly.type
_entity_poly.pdbx_seq_one_letter_code
_entity_poly.pdbx_strand_id
1 'polypeptide(L)' 'MEKDSTLQHDTTLEHALDVAKANHKEAVRLLEGARAAYKTGDVGEDRVRQLEGLLAIAEEDLRRVMREQ' A
#
# COMPACT_ATOMS: atom_id res chain seq x y z
N MET A 1 11.42 33.17 13.70
CA MET A 1 10.38 32.26 14.21
C MET A 1 10.61 30.96 13.47
N GLU A 2 11.39 30.03 14.04
CA GLU A 2 11.86 28.80 13.38
C GLU A 2 11.56 27.59 14.26
N LYS A 3 10.26 27.30 14.46
CA LYS A 3 9.81 26.13 15.22
C LYS A 3 8.66 25.35 14.57
N ASP A 4 8.18 25.76 13.40
CA ASP A 4 7.04 25.11 12.73
C ASP A 4 7.43 23.96 11.79
N SER A 5 8.65 23.93 11.25
CA SER A 5 9.00 22.96 10.21
C SER A 5 9.13 21.52 10.72
N THR A 6 9.66 21.28 11.92
CA THR A 6 9.87 19.92 12.44
C THR A 6 8.57 19.23 12.85
N LEU A 7 7.67 19.94 13.55
CA LEU A 7 6.35 19.41 13.97
C LEU A 7 5.42 19.08 12.78
N GLN A 8 5.53 19.84 11.68
CA GLN A 8 4.74 19.59 10.48
C GLN A 8 5.25 18.38 9.69
N HIS A 9 6.55 18.10 9.71
CA HIS A 9 7.12 16.92 9.07
C HIS A 9 6.79 15.63 9.83
N ASP A 10 6.86 15.65 11.17
CA ASP A 10 6.52 14.49 12.01
C ASP A 10 5.04 14.05 11.83
N THR A 11 4.11 15.00 11.80
CA THR A 11 2.67 14.72 11.57
C THR A 11 2.36 14.28 10.15
N THR A 12 3.17 14.69 9.16
CA THR A 12 3.01 14.28 7.76
C THR A 12 3.56 12.87 7.53
N LEU A 13 4.68 12.50 8.17
CA LEU A 13 5.29 11.18 8.07
C LEU A 13 4.48 10.10 8.81
N GLU A 14 3.95 10.43 9.99
CA GLU A 14 3.02 9.54 10.70
C GLU A 14 1.76 9.25 9.85
N HIS A 15 1.19 10.29 9.22
CA HIS A 15 0.06 10.12 8.31
C HIS A 15 0.42 9.31 7.05
N ALA A 16 1.61 9.52 6.49
CA ALA A 16 2.10 8.75 5.35
C ALA A 16 2.24 7.26 5.69
N LEU A 17 2.71 6.94 6.91
CA LEU A 17 2.87 5.56 7.34
C LEU A 17 1.51 4.85 7.48
N ASP A 18 0.52 5.52 8.03
CA ASP A 18 -0.82 4.96 8.17
C ASP A 18 -1.50 4.75 6.82
N VAL A 19 -1.33 5.70 5.88
CA VAL A 19 -1.79 5.56 4.50
C VAL A 19 -1.09 4.38 3.80
N ALA A 20 0.23 4.26 3.93
CA ALA A 20 0.99 3.18 3.31
C ALA A 20 0.56 1.79 3.87
N LYS A 21 0.32 1.68 5.18
CA LYS A 21 -0.23 0.47 5.81
C LYS A 21 -1.63 0.14 5.29
N ALA A 22 -2.50 1.14 5.18
CA ALA A 22 -3.86 0.95 4.66
C ALA A 22 -3.84 0.48 3.20
N ASN A 23 -2.99 1.09 2.38
CA ASN A 23 -2.82 0.72 0.97
C ASN A 23 -2.30 -0.71 0.81
N HIS A 24 -1.27 -1.09 1.58
CA HIS A 24 -0.76 -2.46 1.58
C HIS A 24 -1.85 -3.47 1.96
N LYS A 25 -2.61 -3.18 3.03
CA LYS A 25 -3.71 -4.05 3.49
C LYS A 25 -4.80 -4.22 2.42
N GLU A 26 -5.22 -3.14 1.76
CA GLU A 26 -6.23 -3.24 0.71
C GLU A 26 -5.70 -3.96 -0.53
N ALA A 27 -4.43 -3.76 -0.90
CA ALA A 27 -3.81 -4.50 -2.01
C ALA A 27 -3.78 -6.02 -1.74
N VAL A 28 -3.47 -6.45 -0.52
CA VAL A 28 -3.57 -7.86 -0.11
C VAL A 28 -5.00 -8.36 -0.24
N ARG A 29 -5.99 -7.62 0.29
CA ARG A 29 -7.41 -7.99 0.25
C ARG A 29 -7.91 -8.16 -1.18
N LEU A 30 -7.54 -7.24 -2.07
CA LEU A 30 -7.90 -7.29 -3.48
C LEU A 30 -7.26 -8.49 -4.18
N LEU A 31 -5.99 -8.77 -3.92
CA LEU A 31 -5.29 -9.91 -4.50
C LEU A 31 -5.88 -11.25 -4.05
N GLU A 32 -6.20 -11.39 -2.76
CA GLU A 32 -6.89 -12.58 -2.24
C GLU A 32 -8.25 -12.78 -2.90
N GLY A 33 -9.03 -11.70 -3.03
CA GLY A 33 -10.31 -11.72 -3.73
C GLY A 33 -10.17 -12.12 -5.20
N ALA A 34 -9.19 -11.57 -5.91
CA ALA A 34 -8.92 -11.92 -7.30
C ALA A 34 -8.44 -13.36 -7.47
N ARG A 35 -7.63 -13.89 -6.54
CA ARG A 35 -7.23 -15.31 -6.54
C ARG A 35 -8.40 -16.24 -6.30
N ALA A 36 -9.36 -15.85 -5.45
CA ALA A 36 -10.60 -16.61 -5.27
C ALA A 36 -11.47 -16.57 -6.54
N ALA A 37 -11.67 -15.38 -7.12
CA ALA A 37 -12.42 -15.18 -8.36
C ALA A 37 -11.76 -15.85 -9.59
N TYR A 38 -10.43 -15.97 -9.60
CA TYR A 38 -9.72 -16.69 -10.66
C TYR A 38 -10.02 -18.19 -10.61
N LYS A 39 -10.14 -18.78 -9.41
CA LYS A 39 -10.50 -20.20 -9.24
C LYS A 39 -11.91 -20.52 -9.71
N THR A 40 -12.83 -19.55 -9.65
CA THR A 40 -14.20 -19.68 -10.16
C THR A 40 -14.32 -19.32 -11.64
N GLY A 41 -13.26 -18.75 -12.24
CA GLY A 41 -13.25 -18.27 -13.63
C GLY A 41 -13.89 -16.90 -13.83
N ASP A 42 -14.26 -16.21 -12.75
CA ASP A 42 -14.90 -14.87 -12.80
C ASP A 42 -13.93 -13.78 -13.25
N VAL A 43 -12.62 -13.98 -13.06
CA VAL A 43 -11.56 -13.09 -13.56
C VAL A 43 -10.46 -13.90 -14.24
N GLY A 44 -9.80 -13.28 -15.23
CA GLY A 44 -8.63 -13.87 -15.89
C GLY A 44 -7.34 -13.72 -15.08
N GLU A 45 -6.30 -14.48 -15.46
CA GLU A 45 -4.97 -14.44 -14.83
C GLU A 45 -4.36 -13.04 -14.86
N ASP A 46 -4.61 -12.27 -15.93
CA ASP A 46 -4.12 -10.89 -16.07
C ASP A 46 -4.58 -9.98 -14.91
N ARG A 47 -5.79 -10.19 -14.38
CA ARG A 47 -6.30 -9.42 -13.23
C ARG A 47 -5.53 -9.76 -11.96
N VAL A 48 -5.19 -11.04 -11.76
CA VAL A 48 -4.36 -11.47 -10.63
C VAL A 48 -2.97 -10.83 -10.74
N ARG A 49 -2.34 -10.89 -11.92
CA ARG A 49 -1.02 -10.28 -12.15
C ARG A 49 -1.01 -8.77 -11.95
N GLN A 50 -2.06 -8.06 -12.37
CA GLN A 50 -2.19 -6.62 -12.12
C GLN A 50 -2.20 -6.29 -10.62
N LEU A 51 -2.91 -7.09 -9.82
CA LEU A 51 -3.01 -6.90 -8.38
C LEU A 51 -1.74 -7.33 -7.64
N GLU A 52 -1.01 -8.32 -8.16
CA GLU A 52 0.34 -8.65 -7.67
C GLU A 52 1.31 -7.47 -7.89
N GLY A 53 1.24 -6.82 -9.06
CA GLY A 53 2.01 -5.59 -9.32
C GLY A 53 1.63 -4.44 -8.38
N LEU A 54 0.34 -4.24 -8.12
CA LEU A 54 -0.14 -3.23 -7.19
C LEU A 54 0.37 -3.49 -5.76
N LEU A 55 0.34 -4.75 -5.31
CA LEU A 55 0.87 -5.12 -3.99
C LEU A 55 2.37 -4.84 -3.88
N ALA A 56 3.15 -5.16 -4.92
CA ALA A 56 4.59 -4.88 -4.93
C ALA A 56 4.89 -3.38 -4.79
N ILE A 57 4.11 -2.51 -5.45
CA ILE A 57 4.24 -1.05 -5.31
C ILE A 57 3.90 -0.61 -3.88
N ALA A 58 2.79 -1.10 -3.31
CA ALA A 58 2.38 -0.76 -1.94
C ALA A 58 3.40 -1.25 -0.89
N GLU A 59 4.03 -2.41 -1.11
CA GLU A 59 5.12 -2.91 -0.26
C GLU A 59 6.40 -2.09 -0.38
N GLU A 60 6.72 -1.59 -1.56
CA GLU A 60 7.84 -0.67 -1.74
C GLU A 60 7.58 0.66 -1.02
N ASP A 61 6.40 1.23 -1.21
CA ASP A 61 5.98 2.48 -0.57
C ASP A 61 6.02 2.37 0.96
N LEU A 62 5.42 1.32 1.52
CA LEU A 62 5.46 1.06 2.96
C LEU A 62 6.90 0.92 3.47
N ARG A 63 7.78 0.23 2.73
CA ARG A 63 9.20 0.10 3.10
C ARG A 63 9.94 1.43 3.05
N ARG A 64 9.63 2.32 2.10
CA ARG A 64 10.23 3.66 2.01
C ARG A 64 9.82 4.50 3.20
N VAL A 65 8.51 4.59 3.47
CA VAL A 65 7.98 5.38 4.59
C VAL A 65 8.50 4.85 5.93
N MET A 66 8.57 3.52 6.12
CA MET A 66 9.15 2.93 7.35
C MET A 66 10.65 3.22 7.55
N ARG A 67 11.41 3.53 6.49
CA ARG A 67 12.83 3.89 6.59
C ARG A 67 13.03 5.39 6.85
N GLU A 68 12.03 6.21 6.55
CA GLU A 68 12.04 7.67 6.70
C GLU A 68 11.48 8.15 8.05
N GLN A 69 10.86 7.25 8.83
CA GLN A 69 10.49 7.43 10.24
C GLN A 69 11.69 7.28 11.17
#